data_AF-A0A950EWU2-F1
#
_entry.id   AF-A0A950EWU2-F1
#
_cell.length_a   1.000
_cell.length_b   1.000
_cell.length_c   1.000
_cell.angle_alpha   90.00
_cell.angle_beta   90.00
_cell.angle_gamma   90.00
#
_symmetry.space_group_name_H-M   'P 1'
#
loop_
_entity.id
_entity.type
_entity.pdbx_description
1 polymer ?
#
loop_
_entity_poly.entity_id
_entity_poly.type
_entity_poly.pdbx_seq_one_letter_code
_entity_poly.pdbx_strand_id
1 'polypeptide(L)'
;MTSPFTSLSRTLGLSAAQRGRELSRTSPQHDGERFRNVRPRPAEGLGKPLRIMWNMIFHKPGGTVPAGALPVQPLTREQLEAAPDRSVYRLGHSTLIFKLRGHFWLTDPVFAERASPFPRLGPKRFHAPPIALADLPPLRGVILSHDHYDHLDRETVLALAATTGVFLTPLGVGDRLIEWGIEGAKVRQFDWWQGAIVEGIEFTATPAQHFSGRSLFDANSTLWASWVIADSDLRLFFSGDTGYFDGFRTIGERLGPFDATFIETGAYDPQWPYVHMQPEETVQAHVDLRGEWLVPIHNGTFDLAMHHWQDPFERVTGLALARGVVLSTPRMGERLDLAEPHRGEQWWREVAESAVSPRVARRWFACRDAGEAQS
;
A
#
# COMPACT_ATOMS: atom_id res chain seq x y z
N MET A 1 9.82 -34.41 -19.80
CA MET A 1 9.92 -33.79 -21.13
C MET A 1 9.24 -32.44 -21.05
N THR A 2 10.01 -31.36 -21.00
CA THR A 2 9.48 -29.99 -21.01
C THR A 2 8.83 -29.73 -22.37
N SER A 3 7.58 -29.28 -22.39
CA SER A 3 6.85 -28.96 -23.63
C SER A 3 7.61 -27.87 -24.41
N PRO A 4 7.71 -27.96 -25.75
CA PRO A 4 8.35 -26.95 -26.59
C PRO A 4 7.76 -25.55 -26.37
N PHE A 5 6.48 -25.44 -26.01
CA PHE A 5 5.82 -24.18 -25.66
C PHE A 5 6.37 -23.56 -24.36
N THR A 6 6.66 -24.38 -23.35
CA THR A 6 7.26 -23.92 -22.08
C THR A 6 8.69 -23.40 -22.30
N SER A 7 9.45 -24.03 -23.19
CA SER A 7 10.81 -23.61 -23.54
C SER A 7 10.84 -22.27 -24.28
N LEU A 8 9.92 -22.08 -25.24
CA LEU A 8 9.81 -20.86 -26.03
C LEU A 8 9.33 -19.68 -25.17
N SER A 9 8.29 -19.89 -24.35
CA SER A 9 7.76 -18.87 -23.42
C SER A 9 8.82 -18.43 -22.42
N ARG A 10 9.60 -19.38 -21.86
CA ARG A 10 10.71 -19.07 -20.95
C ARG A 10 11.81 -18.27 -21.63
N THR A 11 12.16 -18.61 -22.87
CA THR A 11 13.16 -17.87 -23.66
C THR A 11 12.68 -16.44 -23.97
N LEU A 12 11.41 -16.27 -24.36
CA LEU A 12 10.81 -14.95 -24.62
C LEU A 12 10.76 -14.10 -23.35
N GLY A 13 10.38 -14.69 -22.20
CA GLY A 13 10.39 -14.02 -20.90
C GLY A 13 11.79 -13.56 -20.49
N LEU A 14 12.80 -14.43 -20.59
CA LEU A 14 14.19 -14.06 -20.32
C LEU A 14 14.67 -12.92 -21.23
N SER A 15 14.30 -12.93 -22.51
CA SER A 15 14.63 -11.84 -23.43
C SER A 15 13.96 -10.51 -23.05
N ALA A 16 12.71 -10.56 -22.56
CA ALA A 16 11.99 -9.37 -22.12
C ALA A 16 12.60 -8.79 -20.84
N ALA A 17 12.93 -9.64 -19.86
CA ALA A 17 13.63 -9.22 -18.64
C ALA A 17 15.04 -8.67 -18.92
N GLN A 18 15.75 -9.22 -19.91
CA GLN A 18 17.02 -8.65 -20.37
C GLN A 18 16.85 -7.26 -21.00
N ARG A 19 15.80 -7.05 -21.80
CA ARG A 19 15.50 -5.72 -22.36
C ARG A 19 15.13 -4.72 -21.28
N GLY A 20 14.34 -5.10 -20.27
CA GLY A 20 14.01 -4.19 -19.17
C GLY A 20 15.22 -3.81 -18.31
N ARG A 21 16.17 -4.74 -18.11
CA ARG A 21 17.46 -4.42 -17.49
C ARG A 21 18.29 -3.43 -18.30
N GLU A 22 18.26 -3.52 -19.62
CA GLU A 22 18.93 -2.55 -20.47
C GLU A 22 18.26 -1.17 -20.39
N LEU A 23 16.92 -1.12 -20.43
CA LEU A 23 16.16 0.12 -20.21
C LEU A 23 16.51 0.76 -18.85
N SER A 24 16.63 -0.07 -17.81
CA SER A 24 17.04 0.37 -16.47
C SER A 24 18.41 1.02 -16.47
N ARG A 25 19.39 0.48 -17.22
CA ARG A 25 20.74 1.04 -17.31
C ARG A 25 20.80 2.38 -18.03
N THR A 26 19.85 2.64 -18.94
CA THR A 26 19.75 3.92 -19.66
C THR A 26 18.95 4.98 -18.91
N SER A 27 18.33 4.62 -17.78
CA SER A 27 17.59 5.57 -16.93
C SER A 27 18.55 6.65 -16.39
N PRO A 28 18.17 7.94 -16.40
CA PRO A 28 18.95 8.97 -15.74
C PRO A 28 18.94 8.83 -14.21
N GLN A 29 18.06 7.98 -13.67
CA GLN A 29 17.91 7.73 -12.24
C GLN A 29 18.75 6.53 -11.78
N HIS A 30 19.39 5.85 -12.74
CA HIS A 30 20.27 4.72 -12.54
C HIS A 30 21.72 5.14 -12.78
N ASP A 31 22.65 4.62 -11.98
CA ASP A 31 24.05 5.07 -12.02
C ASP A 31 25.05 4.11 -12.64
N GLY A 32 24.52 3.08 -13.27
CA GLY A 32 25.27 1.95 -13.79
C GLY A 32 25.23 0.74 -12.87
N GLU A 33 24.97 0.94 -11.57
CA GLU A 33 24.84 -0.14 -10.59
C GLU A 33 23.45 -0.20 -9.93
N ARG A 34 22.88 0.95 -9.56
CA ARG A 34 21.67 1.06 -8.73
C ARG A 34 20.84 2.29 -9.10
N PHE A 35 19.55 2.25 -8.76
CA PHE A 35 18.67 3.41 -8.78
C PHE A 35 18.92 4.36 -7.59
N ARG A 36 18.64 5.65 -7.80
CA ARG A 36 18.91 6.74 -6.87
C ARG A 36 17.69 7.64 -6.67
N ASN A 37 17.60 8.25 -5.50
CA ASN A 37 16.62 9.32 -5.24
C ASN A 37 17.04 10.65 -5.87
N VAL A 38 16.06 11.51 -6.17
CA VAL A 38 16.31 12.92 -6.55
C VAL A 38 17.04 13.63 -5.42
N ARG A 39 16.55 13.48 -4.17
CA ARG A 39 17.23 13.96 -2.98
C ARG A 39 18.07 12.81 -2.40
N PRO A 40 19.41 12.89 -2.43
CA PRO A 40 20.25 11.84 -1.89
C PRO A 40 19.91 11.55 -0.43
N ARG A 41 19.77 10.26 -0.08
CA ARG A 41 19.68 9.84 1.32
C ARG A 41 21.08 9.90 1.94
N PRO A 42 21.22 10.32 3.20
CA PRO A 42 22.50 10.22 3.90
C PRO A 42 23.00 8.78 3.87
N ALA A 43 24.31 8.60 3.62
CA ALA A 43 24.91 7.28 3.70
C ALA A 43 24.83 6.78 5.15
N GLU A 44 24.14 5.66 5.35
CA GLU A 44 24.03 5.05 6.66
C GLU A 44 25.07 3.93 6.80
N GLY A 45 25.83 3.94 7.89
CA GLY A 45 26.71 2.82 8.23
C GLY A 45 25.90 1.56 8.54
N LEU A 46 26.48 0.38 8.30
CA LEU A 46 25.83 -0.92 8.49
C LEU A 46 25.26 -1.15 9.91
N GLY A 47 25.79 -0.46 10.92
CA GLY A 47 25.31 -0.58 12.30
C GLY A 47 23.92 0.01 12.57
N LYS A 48 23.50 1.04 11.81
CA LYS A 48 22.20 1.69 12.05
C LYS A 48 21.01 0.79 11.68
N PRO A 49 20.95 0.16 10.50
CA PRO A 49 19.91 -0.81 10.16
C PRO A 49 19.84 -1.99 11.14
N LEU A 50 20.99 -2.52 11.57
CA LEU A 50 21.05 -3.61 12.56
C LEU A 50 20.45 -3.19 13.91
N ARG A 51 20.73 -1.95 14.36
CA ARG A 51 20.16 -1.40 15.59
C ARG A 51 18.64 -1.18 15.46
N ILE A 52 18.16 -0.70 14.32
CA ILE A 52 16.73 -0.55 14.05
C ILE A 52 16.04 -1.92 14.12
N MET A 53 16.59 -2.92 13.42
CA MET A 53 16.08 -4.29 13.46
C MET A 53 16.06 -4.85 14.89
N TRP A 54 17.14 -4.66 15.66
CA TRP A 54 17.20 -5.06 17.07
C TRP A 54 16.10 -4.39 17.90
N ASN A 55 15.90 -3.09 17.74
CA ASN A 55 14.86 -2.37 18.46
C ASN A 55 13.45 -2.82 18.08
N MET A 56 13.19 -3.09 16.80
CA MET A 56 11.89 -3.61 16.37
C MET A 56 11.60 -5.00 16.94
N ILE A 57 12.62 -5.82 17.22
CA ILE A 57 12.44 -7.16 17.79
C ILE A 57 12.31 -7.11 19.32
N PHE A 58 13.18 -6.35 20.00
CA PHE A 58 13.35 -6.44 21.45
C PHE A 58 12.81 -5.24 22.23
N HIS A 59 12.58 -4.10 21.59
CA HIS A 59 12.19 -2.84 22.24
C HIS A 59 10.94 -2.22 21.62
N LYS A 60 10.11 -3.04 20.97
CA LYS A 60 8.88 -2.57 20.34
C LYS A 60 7.88 -2.09 21.41
N PRO A 61 7.37 -0.85 21.34
CA PRO A 61 6.42 -0.35 22.32
C PRO A 61 5.13 -1.17 22.37
N GLY A 62 4.43 -1.14 23.51
CA GLY A 62 3.07 -1.67 23.57
C GLY A 62 2.11 -0.84 22.72
N GLY A 63 1.07 -1.47 22.15
CA GLY A 63 0.06 -0.77 21.36
C GLY A 63 0.44 -0.49 19.90
N THR A 64 1.55 -1.03 19.40
CA THR A 64 1.87 -1.08 17.95
C THR A 64 0.98 -2.06 17.19
N VAL A 65 0.30 -2.95 17.91
CA VAL A 65 -0.71 -3.88 17.41
C VAL A 65 -2.06 -3.54 18.07
N PRO A 66 -3.18 -3.58 17.33
CA PRO A 66 -4.50 -3.39 17.89
C PRO A 66 -4.83 -4.41 18.99
N ALA A 67 -5.51 -3.95 20.04
CA ALA A 67 -5.97 -4.81 21.13
C ALA A 67 -7.21 -5.65 20.78
N GLY A 68 -7.96 -5.23 19.75
CA GLY A 68 -9.17 -5.88 19.27
C GLY A 68 -9.19 -6.01 17.75
N ALA A 69 -10.20 -6.70 17.23
CA ALA A 69 -10.40 -6.81 15.78
C ALA A 69 -10.79 -5.45 15.19
N LEU A 70 -10.19 -5.11 14.05
CA LEU A 70 -10.56 -3.90 13.32
C LEU A 70 -11.91 -4.08 12.62
N PRO A 71 -12.75 -3.04 12.55
CA PRO A 71 -13.95 -3.08 11.73
C PRO A 71 -13.55 -3.17 10.26
N VAL A 72 -13.92 -4.29 9.62
CA VAL A 72 -13.75 -4.52 8.19
C VAL A 72 -15.13 -4.73 7.60
N GLN A 73 -15.46 -4.00 6.54
CA GLN A 73 -16.69 -4.17 5.78
C GLN A 73 -16.46 -5.24 4.71
N PRO A 74 -17.06 -6.44 4.81
CA PRO A 74 -16.89 -7.48 3.80
C PRO A 74 -17.42 -7.04 2.44
N LEU A 75 -16.76 -7.50 1.38
CA LEU A 75 -17.10 -7.22 0.00
C LEU A 75 -17.30 -8.53 -0.77
N THR A 76 -18.29 -8.54 -1.68
CA THR A 76 -18.45 -9.60 -2.69
C THR A 76 -18.12 -9.08 -4.08
N ARG A 77 -17.87 -10.01 -5.02
CA ARG A 77 -17.68 -9.68 -6.44
C ARG A 77 -18.86 -8.89 -6.99
N GLU A 78 -20.08 -9.32 -6.67
CA GLU A 78 -21.32 -8.71 -7.16
C GLU A 78 -21.46 -7.27 -6.65
N GLN A 79 -21.05 -6.99 -5.41
CA GLN A 79 -21.06 -5.63 -4.86
C GLN A 79 -20.07 -4.73 -5.59
N LEU A 80 -18.87 -5.23 -5.92
CA LEU A 80 -17.88 -4.49 -6.72
C LEU A 80 -18.40 -4.24 -8.15
N GLU A 81 -18.97 -5.26 -8.79
CA GLU A 81 -19.53 -5.18 -10.14
C GLU A 81 -20.74 -4.25 -10.21
N ALA A 82 -21.61 -4.26 -9.20
CA ALA A 82 -22.79 -3.40 -9.12
C ALA A 82 -22.46 -1.95 -8.69
N ALA A 83 -21.28 -1.69 -8.13
CA ALA A 83 -20.88 -0.35 -7.72
C ALA A 83 -20.90 0.63 -8.90
N PRO A 84 -21.24 1.92 -8.70
CA PRO A 84 -21.07 2.94 -9.74
C PRO A 84 -19.60 3.04 -10.18
N ASP A 85 -19.37 3.50 -11.41
CA ASP A 85 -18.03 3.95 -11.82
C ASP A 85 -17.56 5.09 -10.91
N ARG A 86 -16.24 5.31 -10.86
CA ARG A 86 -15.58 6.22 -9.92
C ARG A 86 -15.69 5.78 -8.45
N SER A 87 -15.87 4.48 -8.21
CA SER A 87 -15.78 3.92 -6.86
C SER A 87 -14.35 3.44 -6.55
N VAL A 88 -13.90 3.64 -5.32
CA VAL A 88 -12.66 3.05 -4.80
C VAL A 88 -12.91 2.36 -3.46
N TYR A 89 -12.22 1.26 -3.24
CA TYR A 89 -12.26 0.51 -1.98
C TYR A 89 -10.85 0.23 -1.50
N ARG A 90 -10.60 0.44 -0.21
CA ARG A 90 -9.34 0.08 0.43
C ARG A 90 -9.41 -1.35 0.95
N LEU A 91 -8.55 -2.23 0.43
CA LEU A 91 -8.51 -3.65 0.81
C LEU A 91 -7.51 -3.95 1.93
N GLY A 92 -6.72 -2.94 2.30
CA GLY A 92 -5.70 -3.02 3.35
C GLY A 92 -4.41 -2.34 2.88
N HIS A 93 -3.69 -1.74 3.81
CA HIS A 93 -2.38 -1.13 3.58
C HIS A 93 -2.45 -0.10 2.46
N SER A 94 -1.76 -0.35 1.33
CA SER A 94 -1.77 0.46 0.10
C SER A 94 -2.47 -0.23 -1.07
N THR A 95 -3.18 -1.35 -0.81
CA THR A 95 -4.01 -2.04 -1.80
C THR A 95 -5.37 -1.36 -1.95
N LEU A 96 -5.56 -0.69 -3.09
CA LEU A 96 -6.80 -0.02 -3.47
C LEU A 96 -7.35 -0.67 -4.72
N ILE A 97 -8.65 -0.97 -4.75
CA ILE A 97 -9.36 -1.37 -5.97
C ILE A 97 -10.25 -0.22 -6.44
N PHE A 98 -10.02 0.21 -7.68
CA PHE A 98 -10.78 1.26 -8.35
C PHE A 98 -11.70 0.65 -9.41
N LYS A 99 -12.93 1.15 -9.50
CA LYS A 99 -13.80 0.93 -10.66
C LYS A 99 -13.82 2.20 -11.51
N LEU A 100 -13.13 2.17 -12.65
CA LEU A 100 -13.02 3.29 -13.59
C LEU A 100 -13.37 2.80 -14.98
N ARG A 101 -14.29 3.50 -15.66
CA ARG A 101 -14.76 3.17 -17.02
C ARG A 101 -15.27 1.73 -17.15
N GLY A 102 -16.02 1.26 -16.14
CA GLY A 102 -16.52 -0.12 -16.06
C GLY A 102 -15.44 -1.18 -15.80
N HIS A 103 -14.19 -0.80 -15.55
CA HIS A 103 -13.05 -1.70 -15.36
C HIS A 103 -12.46 -1.61 -13.95
N PHE A 104 -11.84 -2.71 -13.50
CA PHE A 104 -11.19 -2.78 -12.20
C PHE A 104 -9.68 -2.61 -12.28
N TRP A 105 -9.13 -1.78 -11.41
CA TRP A 105 -7.70 -1.47 -11.32
C TRP A 105 -7.24 -1.63 -9.88
N LEU A 106 -6.09 -2.26 -9.68
CA LEU A 106 -5.61 -2.62 -8.33
C LEU A 106 -4.20 -2.08 -8.09
N THR A 107 -3.99 -1.36 -6.99
CA THR A 107 -2.64 -0.91 -6.59
C THR A 107 -2.01 -1.90 -5.62
N ASP A 108 -0.68 -2.07 -5.69
CA ASP A 108 0.17 -2.74 -4.69
C ASP A 108 -0.51 -3.91 -3.95
N PRO A 109 -0.89 -4.99 -4.66
CA PRO A 109 -1.79 -5.99 -4.12
C PRO A 109 -1.09 -6.93 -3.14
N VAL A 110 -1.52 -6.92 -1.88
CA VAL A 110 -1.02 -7.83 -0.83
C VAL A 110 -2.17 -8.51 -0.08
N PHE A 111 -2.41 -9.78 -0.43
CA PHE A 111 -3.43 -10.63 0.20
C PHE A 111 -2.83 -11.63 1.20
N ALA A 112 -1.51 -11.77 1.23
CA ALA A 112 -0.81 -12.62 2.20
C ALA A 112 -1.11 -12.23 3.65
N GLU A 113 -1.04 -13.21 4.56
CA GLU A 113 -1.16 -12.98 6.02
C GLU A 113 0.02 -12.17 6.56
N ARG A 114 1.20 -12.30 5.92
CA ARG A 114 2.43 -11.62 6.34
C ARG A 114 3.12 -10.94 5.17
N ALA A 115 3.62 -9.73 5.41
CA ALA A 115 4.50 -9.01 4.48
C ALA A 115 5.95 -9.47 4.69
N SER A 116 6.30 -10.65 4.18
CA SER A 116 7.59 -11.28 4.44
C SER A 116 7.94 -12.35 3.40
N PRO A 117 9.23 -12.60 3.12
CA PRO A 117 9.64 -13.78 2.36
C PRO A 117 9.40 -15.10 3.10
N PHE A 118 9.16 -15.05 4.41
CA PHE A 118 8.99 -16.23 5.24
C PHE A 118 7.54 -16.36 5.73
N PRO A 119 6.90 -17.53 5.59
CA PRO A 119 5.49 -17.69 5.92
C PRO A 119 5.17 -17.56 7.42
N ARG A 120 6.17 -17.71 8.29
CA ARG A 120 6.01 -17.71 9.76
C ARG A 120 6.67 -16.53 10.47
N LEU A 121 7.43 -15.71 9.77
CA LEU A 121 8.22 -14.61 10.34
C LEU A 121 7.86 -13.31 9.63
N GLY A 122 8.00 -12.18 10.33
CA GLY A 122 7.75 -10.85 9.78
C GLY A 122 6.35 -10.33 10.08
N PRO A 123 6.04 -9.10 9.64
CA PRO A 123 4.82 -8.38 9.99
C PRO A 123 3.56 -9.17 9.61
N LYS A 124 2.69 -9.45 10.58
CA LYS A 124 1.37 -10.07 10.36
C LYS A 124 0.33 -8.98 10.20
N ARG A 125 -0.61 -9.18 9.26
CA ARG A 125 -1.73 -8.25 9.09
C ARG A 125 -2.69 -8.27 10.30
N PHE A 126 -3.27 -7.12 10.62
CA PHE A 126 -4.24 -6.95 11.72
C PHE A 126 -5.62 -7.50 11.39
N HIS A 127 -5.97 -7.54 10.11
CA HIS A 127 -7.28 -7.93 9.62
C HIS A 127 -7.14 -8.67 8.29
N ALA A 128 -8.06 -9.58 7.97
CA ALA A 128 -8.13 -10.16 6.63
C ALA A 128 -8.51 -9.08 5.59
N PRO A 129 -8.13 -9.23 4.31
CA PRO A 129 -8.70 -8.41 3.25
C PRO A 129 -10.24 -8.47 3.26
N PRO A 130 -10.95 -7.39 2.89
CA PRO A 130 -12.41 -7.36 2.82
C PRO A 130 -13.05 -8.38 1.86
N ILE A 131 -12.28 -8.90 0.91
CA ILE A 131 -12.71 -9.85 -0.12
C ILE A 131 -11.60 -10.89 -0.32
N ALA A 132 -11.95 -12.13 -0.65
CA ALA A 132 -10.94 -13.14 -0.97
C ALA A 132 -10.30 -12.84 -2.34
N LEU A 133 -9.03 -13.23 -2.50
CA LEU A 133 -8.30 -13.01 -3.75
C LEU A 133 -9.00 -13.62 -4.97
N ALA A 134 -9.56 -14.82 -4.81
CA ALA A 134 -10.30 -15.54 -5.86
C ALA A 134 -11.64 -14.87 -6.22
N ASP A 135 -12.19 -14.05 -5.32
CA ASP A 135 -13.48 -13.38 -5.52
C ASP A 135 -13.32 -12.01 -6.19
N LEU A 136 -12.09 -11.55 -6.44
CA LEU A 136 -11.87 -10.31 -7.19
C LEU A 136 -12.39 -10.41 -8.63
N PRO A 137 -13.06 -9.37 -9.14
CA PRO A 137 -13.39 -9.26 -10.56
C PRO A 137 -12.12 -9.28 -11.44
N PRO A 138 -12.23 -9.66 -12.73
CA PRO A 138 -11.10 -9.56 -13.64
C PRO A 138 -10.54 -8.13 -13.66
N LEU A 139 -9.23 -8.01 -13.54
CA LEU A 139 -8.55 -6.73 -13.42
C LEU A 139 -8.13 -6.27 -14.82
N ARG A 140 -8.47 -5.03 -15.17
CA ARG A 140 -7.91 -4.44 -16.39
C ARG A 140 -6.42 -4.16 -16.20
N GLY A 141 -6.03 -3.68 -15.01
CA GLY A 141 -4.63 -3.49 -14.69
C GLY A 141 -4.28 -3.58 -13.21
N VAL A 142 -3.04 -3.95 -12.94
CA VAL A 142 -2.38 -3.83 -11.62
C VAL A 142 -1.30 -2.77 -11.72
N ILE A 143 -1.26 -1.85 -10.77
CA ILE A 143 -0.29 -0.75 -10.68
C ILE A 143 0.62 -1.02 -9.49
N LEU A 144 1.93 -1.11 -9.73
CA LEU A 144 2.92 -1.34 -8.69
C LEU A 144 3.73 -0.07 -8.44
N SER A 145 3.96 0.30 -7.19
CA SER A 145 4.81 1.43 -6.82
C SER A 145 6.28 1.05 -6.68
N HIS A 146 6.58 -0.09 -6.05
CA HIS A 146 7.93 -0.58 -5.80
C HIS A 146 7.92 -2.06 -5.39
N ASP A 147 9.06 -2.60 -4.97
CA ASP A 147 9.27 -4.04 -4.84
C ASP A 147 9.30 -4.59 -3.40
N HIS A 148 8.93 -3.82 -2.37
CA HIS A 148 8.91 -4.34 -0.99
C HIS A 148 7.80 -5.36 -0.77
N TYR A 149 7.91 -6.18 0.29
CA TYR A 149 7.03 -7.33 0.52
C TYR A 149 5.58 -6.94 0.87
N ASP A 150 5.37 -5.75 1.41
CA ASP A 150 4.07 -5.16 1.74
C ASP A 150 3.43 -4.38 0.59
N HIS A 151 4.12 -4.25 -0.55
CA HIS A 151 3.59 -3.64 -1.78
C HIS A 151 3.57 -4.58 -2.99
N LEU A 152 4.44 -5.59 -2.98
CA LEU A 152 4.55 -6.61 -4.00
C LEU A 152 4.60 -8.00 -3.36
N ASP A 153 3.44 -8.64 -3.25
CA ASP A 153 3.34 -10.03 -2.83
C ASP A 153 3.39 -10.97 -4.05
N ARG A 154 4.39 -11.86 -4.07
CA ARG A 154 4.65 -12.78 -5.18
C ARG A 154 3.46 -13.71 -5.44
N GLU A 155 2.92 -14.31 -4.38
CA GLU A 155 1.83 -15.27 -4.55
C GLU A 155 0.55 -14.58 -5.03
N THR A 156 0.27 -13.38 -4.49
CA THR A 156 -0.85 -12.55 -4.95
C THR A 156 -0.74 -12.22 -6.44
N VAL A 157 0.39 -11.68 -6.91
CA VAL A 157 0.51 -11.30 -8.34
C VAL A 157 0.49 -12.50 -9.29
N LEU A 158 1.03 -13.64 -8.87
CA LEU A 158 0.97 -14.88 -9.66
C LEU A 158 -0.47 -15.43 -9.75
N ALA A 159 -1.23 -15.40 -8.66
CA ALA A 159 -2.63 -15.79 -8.67
C ALA A 159 -3.50 -14.85 -9.54
N LEU A 160 -3.17 -13.55 -9.58
CA LEU A 160 -3.87 -12.56 -10.39
C LEU A 160 -3.47 -12.56 -11.88
N ALA A 161 -2.33 -13.17 -12.24
CA ALA A 161 -1.76 -13.07 -13.58
C ALA A 161 -2.71 -13.55 -14.69
N ALA A 162 -3.55 -14.55 -14.40
CA ALA A 162 -4.52 -15.09 -15.35
C ALA A 162 -5.67 -14.12 -15.66
N THR A 163 -6.13 -13.35 -14.66
CA THR A 163 -7.30 -12.46 -14.75
C THR A 163 -6.93 -10.98 -14.88
N THR A 164 -5.63 -10.67 -14.91
CA THR A 164 -5.12 -9.31 -15.10
C THR A 164 -4.76 -9.05 -16.56
N GLY A 165 -5.23 -7.92 -17.10
CA GLY A 165 -4.91 -7.45 -18.45
C GLY A 165 -3.47 -6.96 -18.59
N VAL A 166 -3.07 -6.01 -17.75
CA VAL A 166 -1.73 -5.39 -17.77
C VAL A 166 -1.17 -5.16 -16.37
N PHE A 167 0.15 -5.25 -16.21
CA PHE A 167 0.88 -4.78 -15.03
C PHE A 167 1.66 -3.53 -15.42
N LEU A 168 1.39 -2.42 -14.73
CA LEU A 168 2.11 -1.16 -14.86
C LEU A 168 3.08 -1.06 -13.69
N THR A 169 4.37 -0.95 -13.98
CA THR A 169 5.42 -1.01 -12.95
C THR A 169 6.50 0.03 -13.19
N PRO A 170 7.31 0.39 -12.18
CA PRO A 170 8.58 1.06 -12.41
C PRO A 170 9.57 0.11 -13.10
N LEU A 171 10.65 0.67 -13.62
CA LEU A 171 11.78 -0.08 -14.18
C LEU A 171 12.33 -1.12 -13.19
N GLY A 172 12.66 -2.32 -13.69
CA GLY A 172 13.20 -3.44 -12.91
C GLY A 172 12.15 -4.25 -12.12
N VAL A 173 11.05 -3.63 -11.69
CA VAL A 173 9.96 -4.35 -10.99
C VAL A 173 9.26 -5.32 -11.96
N GLY A 174 9.02 -4.89 -13.20
CA GLY A 174 8.40 -5.75 -14.21
C GLY A 174 9.31 -6.89 -14.67
N ASP A 175 10.63 -6.68 -14.68
CA ASP A 175 11.58 -7.78 -14.95
C ASP A 175 11.42 -8.90 -13.93
N ARG A 176 11.19 -8.54 -12.67
CA ARG A 176 10.93 -9.49 -11.59
C ARG A 176 9.62 -10.25 -11.78
N LEU A 177 8.55 -9.56 -12.22
CA LEU A 177 7.28 -10.21 -12.56
C LEU A 177 7.49 -11.27 -13.66
N ILE A 178 8.24 -10.92 -14.70
CA ILE A 178 8.55 -11.80 -15.82
C ILE A 178 9.37 -13.01 -15.36
N GLU A 179 10.36 -12.79 -14.48
CA GLU A 179 11.15 -13.87 -13.88
C GLU A 179 10.32 -14.82 -13.01
N TRP A 180 9.25 -14.32 -12.38
CA TRP A 180 8.30 -15.15 -11.64
C TRP A 180 7.34 -15.93 -12.54
N GLY A 181 7.28 -15.61 -13.84
CA GLY A 181 6.49 -16.32 -14.84
C GLY A 181 5.31 -15.55 -15.40
N ILE A 182 5.18 -14.25 -15.09
CA ILE A 182 4.17 -13.39 -15.73
C ILE A 182 4.58 -13.15 -17.19
N GLU A 183 3.62 -13.25 -18.10
CA GLU A 183 3.85 -13.03 -19.52
C GLU A 183 4.36 -11.61 -19.79
N GLY A 184 5.54 -11.48 -20.42
CA GLY A 184 6.15 -10.17 -20.68
C GLY A 184 5.29 -9.23 -21.53
N ALA A 185 4.37 -9.76 -22.36
CA ALA A 185 3.41 -8.96 -23.12
C ALA A 185 2.39 -8.23 -22.22
N LYS A 186 2.15 -8.72 -20.99
CA LYS A 186 1.29 -8.06 -20.00
C LYS A 186 2.04 -7.04 -19.15
N VAL A 187 3.37 -6.92 -19.25
CA VAL A 187 4.17 -6.08 -18.36
C VAL A 187 4.65 -4.83 -19.09
N ARG A 188 4.34 -3.66 -18.53
CA ARG A 188 4.81 -2.35 -19.01
C ARG A 188 5.57 -1.66 -17.88
N GLN A 189 6.83 -1.32 -18.13
CA GLN A 189 7.73 -0.72 -17.16
C GLN A 189 8.05 0.72 -17.54
N PHE A 190 8.11 1.61 -16.56
CA PHE A 190 8.26 3.05 -16.79
C PHE A 190 9.32 3.65 -15.87
N ASP A 191 10.11 4.56 -16.43
CA ASP A 191 10.90 5.50 -15.63
C ASP A 191 10.00 6.62 -15.11
N TRP A 192 10.52 7.47 -14.22
CA TRP A 192 9.83 8.68 -13.80
C TRP A 192 9.50 9.58 -14.99
N TRP A 193 8.33 10.21 -14.90
CA TRP A 193 7.71 11.04 -15.94
C TRP A 193 7.34 10.31 -17.23
N GLN A 194 7.45 8.98 -17.25
CA GLN A 194 6.95 8.15 -18.33
C GLN A 194 5.60 7.55 -17.94
N GLY A 195 4.87 7.08 -18.94
CA GLY A 195 3.51 6.63 -18.73
C GLY A 195 2.88 6.00 -19.95
N ALA A 196 1.60 5.73 -19.82
CA ALA A 196 0.82 5.00 -20.79
C ALA A 196 -0.67 5.34 -20.68
N ILE A 197 -1.35 5.31 -21.82
CA ILE A 197 -2.80 5.25 -21.86
C ILE A 197 -3.23 3.78 -21.95
N VAL A 198 -4.18 3.37 -21.10
CA VAL A 198 -4.82 2.04 -21.12
C VAL A 198 -6.32 2.23 -20.89
N GLU A 199 -7.16 1.74 -21.80
CA GLU A 199 -8.62 1.98 -21.79
C GLU A 199 -9.04 3.46 -21.69
N GLY A 200 -8.22 4.37 -22.22
CA GLY A 200 -8.48 5.80 -22.14
C GLY A 200 -8.10 6.47 -20.81
N ILE A 201 -7.54 5.71 -19.85
CA ILE A 201 -6.97 6.25 -18.61
C ILE A 201 -5.47 6.44 -18.81
N GLU A 202 -4.97 7.63 -18.51
CA GLU A 202 -3.55 7.95 -18.52
C GLU A 202 -2.92 7.62 -17.16
N PHE A 203 -1.85 6.84 -17.19
CA PHE A 203 -1.03 6.50 -16.04
C PHE A 203 0.36 7.09 -16.23
N THR A 204 0.83 7.86 -15.26
CA THR A 204 2.18 8.43 -15.27
C THR A 204 2.92 8.00 -14.02
N ALA A 205 4.05 7.31 -14.17
CA ALA A 205 4.96 7.03 -13.08
C ALA A 205 5.67 8.35 -12.71
N THR A 206 5.53 8.81 -11.47
CA THR A 206 6.12 10.04 -10.97
C THR A 206 7.19 9.75 -9.92
N PRO A 207 8.13 10.67 -9.68
CA PRO A 207 9.17 10.46 -8.67
C PRO A 207 8.62 10.13 -7.28
N ALA A 208 9.43 9.40 -6.52
CA ALA A 208 9.21 9.12 -5.11
C ALA A 208 10.57 9.11 -4.38
N GLN A 209 10.55 9.37 -3.08
CA GLN A 209 11.70 9.41 -2.20
C GLN A 209 11.74 8.12 -1.35
N HIS A 210 12.22 7.02 -1.93
CA HIS A 210 12.17 5.70 -1.27
C HIS A 210 13.40 4.85 -1.64
N PHE A 211 13.27 3.54 -1.56
CA PHE A 211 14.28 2.58 -1.95
C PHE A 211 13.62 1.26 -2.39
N SER A 212 14.43 0.31 -2.86
CA SER A 212 13.95 -1.02 -3.23
C SER A 212 14.88 -2.11 -2.72
N GLY A 213 14.40 -3.35 -2.68
CA GLY A 213 15.18 -4.53 -2.34
C GLY A 213 14.38 -5.56 -1.55
N ARG A 214 14.62 -6.84 -1.84
CA ARG A 214 13.94 -7.98 -1.21
C ARG A 214 14.89 -8.97 -0.55
N SER A 215 16.19 -8.75 -0.66
CA SER A 215 17.28 -9.59 -0.18
C SER A 215 18.48 -8.75 0.26
N LEU A 216 19.54 -9.41 0.73
CA LEU A 216 20.77 -8.73 1.14
C LEU A 216 21.60 -8.17 -0.04
N PHE A 217 21.28 -8.55 -1.29
CA PHE A 217 22.13 -8.30 -2.45
C PHE A 217 21.45 -7.52 -3.59
N ASP A 218 20.18 -7.13 -3.44
CA ASP A 218 19.39 -6.49 -4.50
C ASP A 218 18.89 -5.08 -4.12
N ALA A 219 19.53 -4.46 -3.11
CA ALA A 219 19.21 -3.10 -2.69
C ALA A 219 19.32 -2.10 -3.86
N ASN A 220 18.24 -1.35 -4.09
CA ASN A 220 18.08 -0.38 -5.18
C ASN A 220 18.27 -0.95 -6.59
N SER A 221 18.04 -2.26 -6.78
CA SER A 221 18.13 -2.91 -8.10
C SER A 221 16.93 -2.63 -9.00
N THR A 222 15.82 -2.17 -8.43
CA THR A 222 14.59 -1.77 -9.15
C THR A 222 14.24 -0.32 -8.80
N LEU A 223 13.51 0.36 -9.68
CA LEU A 223 13.00 1.70 -9.43
C LEU A 223 11.77 1.64 -8.52
N TRP A 224 11.49 2.75 -7.83
CA TRP A 224 10.26 3.02 -7.07
C TRP A 224 9.59 4.26 -7.65
N ALA A 225 8.26 4.32 -7.65
CA ALA A 225 7.51 5.43 -8.19
C ALA A 225 6.21 5.68 -7.43
N SER A 226 5.79 6.93 -7.42
CA SER A 226 4.39 7.28 -7.23
C SER A 226 3.66 7.25 -8.58
N TRP A 227 2.34 7.35 -8.59
CA TRP A 227 1.54 7.27 -9.80
C TRP A 227 0.48 8.38 -9.86
N VAL A 228 0.40 9.01 -11.02
CA VAL A 228 -0.78 9.80 -11.42
C VAL A 228 -1.68 8.91 -12.27
N ILE A 229 -2.98 8.92 -11.96
CA ILE A 229 -4.03 8.21 -12.68
C ILE A 229 -5.05 9.26 -13.14
N ALA A 230 -5.12 9.52 -14.44
CA ALA A 230 -6.01 10.53 -15.01
C ALA A 230 -7.04 9.88 -15.95
N ASP A 231 -8.32 10.02 -15.63
CA ASP A 231 -9.45 9.59 -16.44
C ASP A 231 -10.36 10.79 -16.73
N SER A 232 -10.21 11.36 -17.93
CA SER A 232 -11.00 12.51 -18.37
C SER A 232 -10.86 13.73 -17.44
N ASP A 233 -11.89 14.08 -16.69
CA ASP A 233 -11.94 15.14 -15.68
C ASP A 233 -11.44 14.70 -14.29
N LEU A 234 -11.26 13.40 -14.05
CA LEU A 234 -10.80 12.84 -12.78
C LEU A 234 -9.28 12.66 -12.77
N ARG A 235 -8.60 13.18 -11.75
CA ARG A 235 -7.16 13.07 -11.51
C ARG A 235 -6.89 12.55 -10.09
N LEU A 236 -6.25 11.39 -10.01
CA LEU A 236 -5.89 10.75 -8.75
C LEU A 236 -4.37 10.68 -8.61
N PHE A 237 -3.89 10.80 -7.39
CA PHE A 237 -2.49 10.55 -7.05
C PHE A 237 -2.37 9.37 -6.09
N PHE A 238 -1.48 8.42 -6.38
CA PHE A 238 -1.14 7.29 -5.52
C PHE A 238 0.34 7.36 -5.17
N SER A 239 0.66 7.53 -3.88
CA SER A 239 2.05 7.78 -3.48
C SER A 239 2.96 6.55 -3.55
N GLY A 240 2.40 5.33 -3.44
CA GLY A 240 3.19 4.21 -2.92
C GLY A 240 3.77 4.57 -1.55
N ASP A 241 5.01 4.18 -1.31
CA ASP A 241 5.79 4.64 -0.15
C ASP A 241 6.83 5.66 -0.58
N THR A 242 6.99 6.70 0.23
CA THR A 242 7.87 7.82 -0.06
C THR A 242 8.05 8.70 1.17
N GLY A 243 9.30 9.10 1.42
CA GLY A 243 9.60 10.23 2.29
C GLY A 243 9.20 11.56 1.63
N TYR A 244 9.30 12.65 2.39
CA TYR A 244 9.00 13.98 1.85
C TYR A 244 10.13 14.52 0.97
N PHE A 245 9.77 15.14 -0.15
CA PHE A 245 10.67 15.80 -1.07
C PHE A 245 9.95 16.84 -1.93
N ASP A 246 10.69 17.80 -2.48
CA ASP A 246 10.13 18.93 -3.25
C ASP A 246 9.43 18.51 -4.56
N GLY A 247 9.61 17.25 -4.99
CA GLY A 247 8.97 16.75 -6.20
C GLY A 247 7.45 16.66 -6.10
N PHE A 248 6.86 16.58 -4.90
CA PHE A 248 5.40 16.69 -4.75
C PHE A 248 4.84 17.98 -5.33
N ARG A 249 5.52 19.11 -5.09
CA ARG A 249 5.14 20.40 -5.68
C ARG A 249 5.25 20.37 -7.20
N THR A 250 6.35 19.81 -7.71
CA THR A 250 6.55 19.67 -9.17
C THR A 250 5.46 18.79 -9.80
N ILE A 251 5.04 17.72 -9.13
CA ILE A 251 3.94 16.84 -9.57
C ILE A 251 2.62 17.62 -9.58
N GLY A 252 2.29 18.33 -8.49
CA GLY A 252 1.07 19.15 -8.41
C GLY A 252 1.01 20.29 -9.41
N GLU A 253 2.14 20.90 -9.73
CA GLU A 253 2.25 21.95 -10.77
C GLU A 253 2.05 21.40 -12.18
N ARG A 254 2.61 20.20 -12.48
CA ARG A 254 2.58 19.62 -13.83
C ARG A 254 1.31 18.84 -14.14
N LEU A 255 0.81 18.09 -13.17
CA LEU A 255 -0.21 17.05 -13.37
C LEU A 255 -1.46 17.24 -12.51
N GLY A 256 -1.41 18.13 -11.52
CA GLY A 256 -2.56 18.49 -10.69
C GLY A 256 -3.42 19.62 -11.27
N PRO A 257 -4.44 20.09 -10.53
CA PRO A 257 -4.84 19.61 -9.20
C PRO A 257 -5.40 18.18 -9.24
N PHE A 258 -5.43 17.50 -8.09
CA PHE A 258 -5.95 16.14 -7.96
C PHE A 258 -7.23 16.14 -7.15
N ASP A 259 -8.25 15.43 -7.62
CA ASP A 259 -9.53 15.27 -6.90
C ASP A 259 -9.32 14.47 -5.60
N ALA A 260 -8.48 13.43 -5.65
CA ALA A 260 -8.09 12.68 -4.47
C ALA A 260 -6.61 12.27 -4.52
N THR A 261 -5.94 12.37 -3.37
CA THR A 261 -4.57 11.89 -3.18
C THR A 261 -4.56 10.78 -2.14
N PHE A 262 -4.14 9.59 -2.56
CA PHE A 262 -3.89 8.44 -1.72
C PHE A 262 -2.43 8.46 -1.29
N ILE A 263 -2.17 8.94 -0.06
CA ILE A 263 -0.81 9.21 0.41
C ILE A 263 -0.49 8.34 1.62
N GLU A 264 0.71 7.73 1.62
CA GLU A 264 1.21 6.97 2.77
C GLU A 264 1.17 7.82 4.04
N THR A 265 0.67 7.21 5.11
CA THR A 265 0.52 7.83 6.42
C THR A 265 0.67 6.75 7.47
N GLY A 266 1.89 6.28 7.70
CA GLY A 266 2.17 5.19 8.62
C GLY A 266 3.59 4.69 8.43
N ALA A 267 4.02 3.72 9.25
CA ALA A 267 5.36 3.17 9.22
C ALA A 267 6.50 4.21 9.41
N TYR A 268 6.20 5.39 9.93
CA TYR A 268 7.19 6.45 10.13
C TYR A 268 7.94 6.28 11.45
N ASP A 269 9.18 6.78 11.48
CA ASP A 269 9.95 6.93 12.70
C ASP A 269 11.04 8.00 12.47
N PRO A 270 11.39 8.80 13.49
CA PRO A 270 12.52 9.73 13.41
C PRO A 270 13.85 9.09 12.98
N GLN A 271 13.99 7.77 13.12
CA GLN A 271 15.17 7.02 12.69
C GLN A 271 15.28 6.85 11.17
N TRP A 272 14.20 6.99 10.39
CA TRP A 272 14.21 6.84 8.92
C TRP A 272 13.36 7.91 8.19
N PRO A 273 13.63 9.20 8.41
CA PRO A 273 12.78 10.29 7.91
C PRO A 273 12.83 10.49 6.39
N TYR A 274 13.71 9.77 5.69
CA TYR A 274 13.91 9.91 4.24
C TYR A 274 13.20 8.85 3.41
N VAL A 275 12.46 7.93 4.03
CA VAL A 275 11.79 6.83 3.30
C VAL A 275 10.29 6.73 3.59
N HIS A 276 9.85 7.21 4.77
CA HIS A 276 8.43 7.34 5.13
C HIS A 276 8.18 8.74 5.69
N MET A 277 7.02 9.31 5.36
CA MET A 277 6.64 10.64 5.80
C MET A 277 6.14 10.63 7.24
N GLN A 278 6.55 11.63 8.02
CA GLN A 278 5.81 11.99 9.23
C GLN A 278 4.41 12.48 8.85
N PRO A 279 3.38 12.35 9.71
CA PRO A 279 2.02 12.81 9.39
C PRO A 279 1.93 14.29 8.95
N GLU A 280 2.78 15.17 9.50
CA GLU A 280 2.89 16.56 9.05
C GLU A 280 3.32 16.67 7.60
N GLU A 281 4.24 15.81 7.18
CA GLU A 281 4.76 15.74 5.82
C GLU A 281 3.74 15.12 4.87
N THR A 282 2.96 14.13 5.29
CA THR A 282 1.81 13.61 4.50
C THR A 282 0.85 14.75 4.16
N VAL A 283 0.42 15.53 5.17
CA VAL A 283 -0.50 16.65 4.93
C VAL A 283 0.16 17.74 4.08
N GLN A 284 1.45 17.98 4.26
CA GLN A 284 2.21 18.91 3.40
C GLN A 284 2.30 18.42 1.94
N ALA A 285 2.57 17.14 1.72
CA ALA A 285 2.64 16.54 0.38
C ALA A 285 1.29 16.67 -0.34
N HIS A 286 0.18 16.43 0.35
CA HIS A 286 -1.17 16.66 -0.18
C HIS A 286 -1.37 18.12 -0.65
N VAL A 287 -0.93 19.09 0.15
CA VAL A 287 -1.01 20.52 -0.20
C VAL A 287 -0.14 20.84 -1.41
N ASP A 288 1.11 20.35 -1.46
CA ASP A 288 2.01 20.59 -2.59
C ASP A 288 1.52 19.90 -3.88
N LEU A 289 0.84 18.75 -3.76
CA LEU A 289 0.15 18.09 -4.86
C LEU A 289 -1.09 18.85 -5.35
N ARG A 290 -1.58 19.83 -4.58
CA ARG A 290 -2.84 20.55 -4.84
C ARG A 290 -4.02 19.58 -4.88
N GLY A 291 -4.05 18.64 -3.92
CA GLY A 291 -5.14 17.70 -3.75
C GLY A 291 -6.38 18.36 -3.14
N GLU A 292 -7.57 17.88 -3.50
CA GLU A 292 -8.82 18.28 -2.88
C GLU A 292 -9.15 17.38 -1.68
N TRP A 293 -9.13 16.05 -1.87
CA TRP A 293 -9.33 15.07 -0.80
C TRP A 293 -8.06 14.29 -0.47
N LEU A 294 -7.65 14.33 0.79
CA LEU A 294 -6.61 13.47 1.32
C LEU A 294 -7.22 12.14 1.78
N VAL A 295 -6.70 11.02 1.27
CA VAL A 295 -7.05 9.67 1.71
C VAL A 295 -5.77 8.98 2.22
N PRO A 296 -5.59 8.82 3.54
CA PRO A 296 -4.38 8.24 4.09
C PRO A 296 -4.36 6.71 3.86
N ILE A 297 -3.25 6.20 3.33
CA ILE A 297 -2.98 4.76 3.12
C ILE A 297 -1.75 4.33 3.93
N HIS A 298 -1.27 3.08 3.75
CA HIS A 298 -0.07 2.56 4.43
C HIS A 298 -0.18 2.47 5.99
N ASN A 299 -1.41 2.46 6.52
CA ASN A 299 -1.72 2.32 7.95
C ASN A 299 -2.79 1.27 8.23
N GLY A 300 -2.99 0.92 9.51
CA GLY A 300 -4.12 0.09 9.94
C GLY A 300 -4.10 -1.36 9.44
N THR A 301 -3.01 -1.84 8.84
CA THR A 301 -2.93 -3.21 8.33
C THR A 301 -1.72 -3.98 8.84
N PHE A 302 -0.50 -3.43 8.83
CA PHE A 302 0.70 -4.11 9.31
C PHE A 302 1.41 -3.32 10.41
N ASP A 303 2.11 -4.04 11.29
CA ASP A 303 2.95 -3.44 12.34
C ASP A 303 4.39 -3.22 11.84
N LEU A 304 4.61 -2.10 11.16
CA LEU A 304 5.85 -1.79 10.43
C LEU A 304 6.75 -0.75 11.11
N ALA A 305 6.32 -0.15 12.23
CA ALA A 305 7.10 0.89 12.91
C ALA A 305 6.95 0.82 14.44
N MET A 306 7.48 1.84 15.13
CA MET A 306 7.53 1.91 16.59
C MET A 306 6.35 2.70 17.18
N HIS A 307 5.55 3.39 16.36
CA HIS A 307 4.39 4.16 16.83
C HIS A 307 3.18 3.24 17.13
N HIS A 308 2.24 3.73 17.95
CA HIS A 308 0.96 3.03 18.16
C HIS A 308 0.21 2.86 16.83
N TRP A 309 -0.49 1.75 16.63
CA TRP A 309 -1.13 1.44 15.33
C TRP A 309 -2.14 2.51 14.88
N GLN A 310 -2.80 3.18 15.84
CA GLN A 310 -3.81 4.22 15.62
C GLN A 310 -3.22 5.63 15.47
N ASP A 311 -1.96 5.83 15.87
CA ASP A 311 -1.29 7.15 15.86
C ASP A 311 -1.35 7.85 14.49
N PRO A 312 -1.16 7.15 13.35
CA PRO A 312 -1.22 7.82 12.05
C PRO A 312 -2.60 8.42 11.76
N PHE A 313 -3.68 7.73 12.14
CA PHE A 313 -5.04 8.21 11.93
C PHE A 313 -5.35 9.43 12.82
N GLU A 314 -4.96 9.37 14.10
CA GLU A 314 -5.15 10.48 15.04
C GLU A 314 -4.41 11.74 14.59
N ARG A 315 -3.12 11.59 14.26
CA ARG A 315 -2.26 12.71 13.88
C ARG A 315 -2.70 13.33 12.56
N VAL A 316 -2.95 12.54 11.52
CA VAL A 316 -3.38 13.09 10.22
C VAL A 316 -4.74 13.77 10.32
N THR A 317 -5.67 13.25 11.15
CA THR A 317 -6.98 13.89 11.39
C THR A 317 -6.82 15.26 12.02
N GLY A 318 -6.04 15.36 13.10
CA GLY A 318 -5.78 16.64 13.77
C GLY A 318 -5.06 17.65 12.88
N LEU A 319 -4.05 17.20 12.14
CA LEU A 319 -3.26 18.04 11.23
C LEU A 319 -4.06 18.53 10.03
N ALA A 320 -4.89 17.66 9.43
CA ALA A 320 -5.76 18.02 8.33
C ALA A 320 -6.77 19.07 8.75
N LEU A 321 -7.41 18.90 9.92
CA LEU A 321 -8.32 19.89 10.50
C LEU A 321 -7.62 21.25 10.71
N ALA A 322 -6.42 21.24 11.31
CA ALA A 322 -5.66 22.46 11.59
C ALA A 322 -5.23 23.21 10.31
N ARG A 323 -5.06 22.51 9.20
CA ARG A 323 -4.65 23.08 7.90
C ARG A 323 -5.80 23.30 6.91
N GLY A 324 -7.04 23.02 7.30
CA GLY A 324 -8.20 23.13 6.42
C GLY A 324 -8.22 22.12 5.27
N VAL A 325 -7.51 21.00 5.41
CA VAL A 325 -7.48 19.91 4.43
C VAL A 325 -8.69 19.03 4.63
N VAL A 326 -9.36 18.66 3.53
CA VAL A 326 -10.48 17.73 3.58
C VAL A 326 -9.93 16.31 3.57
N LEU A 327 -10.28 15.54 4.60
CA LEU A 327 -9.77 14.19 4.84
C LEU A 327 -10.90 13.18 4.68
N SER A 328 -10.62 12.05 4.04
CA SER A 328 -11.48 10.88 3.95
C SER A 328 -10.81 9.66 4.58
N THR A 329 -11.45 9.03 5.56
CA THR A 329 -10.96 7.83 6.25
C THR A 329 -11.96 6.68 6.18
N PRO A 330 -12.27 6.13 4.98
CA PRO A 330 -13.17 5.00 4.87
C PRO A 330 -12.62 3.79 5.63
N ARG A 331 -13.51 2.96 6.18
CA ARG A 331 -13.18 1.65 6.74
C ARG A 331 -12.62 0.75 5.64
N MET A 332 -11.89 -0.29 6.03
CA MET A 332 -11.45 -1.30 5.07
C MET A 332 -12.67 -1.96 4.41
N GLY A 333 -12.75 -1.92 3.09
CA GLY A 333 -13.89 -2.40 2.31
C GLY A 333 -15.09 -1.45 2.19
N GLU A 334 -15.03 -0.26 2.79
CA GLU A 334 -16.04 0.78 2.58
C GLU A 334 -15.85 1.45 1.20
N ARG A 335 -16.96 1.72 0.51
CA ARG A 335 -16.94 2.41 -0.79
C ARG A 335 -16.69 3.88 -0.57
N LEU A 336 -15.63 4.40 -1.18
CA LEU A 336 -15.46 5.83 -1.39
C LEU A 336 -15.88 6.17 -2.82
N ASP A 337 -16.82 7.11 -2.95
CA ASP A 337 -17.19 7.70 -4.24
C ASP A 337 -16.19 8.81 -4.58
N LEU A 338 -15.53 8.73 -5.74
CA LEU A 338 -14.54 9.74 -6.15
C LEU A 338 -15.21 10.98 -6.75
N ALA A 339 -16.49 10.93 -7.13
CA ALA A 339 -17.23 12.11 -7.57
C ALA A 339 -17.80 12.91 -6.39
N GLU A 340 -18.17 12.21 -5.31
CA GLU A 340 -18.69 12.82 -4.08
C GLU A 340 -18.06 12.14 -2.84
N PRO A 341 -16.76 12.38 -2.56
CA PRO A 341 -16.10 11.75 -1.43
C PRO A 341 -16.74 12.16 -0.09
N HIS A 342 -16.69 11.27 0.89
CA HIS A 342 -17.14 11.53 2.25
C HIS A 342 -15.97 11.50 3.23
N ARG A 343 -16.12 12.17 4.38
CA ARG A 343 -15.08 12.18 5.42
C ARG A 343 -14.84 10.82 6.06
N GLY A 344 -15.87 9.98 6.10
CA GLY A 344 -15.83 8.71 6.83
C GLY A 344 -15.88 8.92 8.35
N GLU A 345 -15.77 7.83 9.08
CA GLU A 345 -15.80 7.82 10.55
C GLU A 345 -14.40 7.63 11.14
N GLN A 346 -14.25 7.93 12.43
CA GLN A 346 -13.02 7.65 13.20
C GLN A 346 -13.04 6.23 13.75
N TRP A 347 -13.27 5.25 12.86
CA TRP A 347 -13.53 3.85 13.17
C TRP A 347 -12.42 3.18 14.00
N TRP A 348 -11.19 3.70 13.97
CA TRP A 348 -10.07 3.17 14.76
C TRP A 348 -10.24 3.41 16.26
N ARG A 349 -11.03 4.42 16.67
CA ARG A 349 -11.30 4.71 18.09
C ARG A 349 -12.19 3.64 18.74
N GLU A 350 -13.08 2.99 17.97
CA GLU A 350 -13.94 1.90 18.44
C GLU A 350 -13.11 0.68 18.94
N VAL A 351 -11.95 0.46 18.31
CA VAL A 351 -11.02 -0.63 18.65
C VAL A 351 -10.19 -0.29 19.90
N ALA A 352 -9.90 0.99 20.12
CA ALA A 352 -9.12 1.45 21.28
C ALA A 352 -9.94 1.42 22.58
N GLU A 353 -11.24 1.72 22.52
CA GLU A 353 -12.13 1.74 23.69
C GLU A 353 -12.44 0.34 24.24
N SER A 354 -12.49 -0.67 23.37
CA SER A 354 -12.78 -2.06 23.76
C SER A 354 -11.65 -2.73 24.55
N ALA A 355 -10.44 -2.15 24.57
CA ALA A 355 -9.33 -2.60 25.41
C ALA A 355 -9.47 -2.26 26.90
N VAL A 356 -10.38 -1.33 27.26
CA VAL A 356 -10.53 -0.80 28.62
C VAL A 356 -11.94 -1.11 29.18
N SER A 357 -12.31 -2.39 29.20
CA SER A 357 -13.39 -2.86 30.09
C SER A 357 -12.78 -3.76 31.18
N PRO A 358 -12.73 -3.31 32.45
CA PRO A 358 -12.30 -4.18 33.53
C PRO A 358 -13.32 -5.34 33.62
N ARG A 359 -12.83 -6.58 33.53
CA ARG A 359 -13.65 -7.75 33.86
C ARG A 359 -14.17 -7.56 35.29
N VAL A 360 -15.46 -7.25 35.43
CA VAL A 360 -16.14 -7.24 36.71
C VAL A 360 -16.00 -8.64 37.31
N ALA A 361 -15.21 -8.76 38.37
CA ALA A 361 -15.07 -10.00 39.10
C ALA A 361 -16.45 -10.39 39.64
N ARG A 362 -17.01 -11.50 39.14
CA ARG A 362 -18.22 -12.11 39.71
C ARG A 362 -17.90 -12.51 41.15
N ARG A 363 -18.33 -11.69 42.11
CA ARG A 363 -18.42 -12.08 43.52
C ARG A 363 -19.47 -13.17 43.63
N TRP A 364 -19.04 -14.39 43.97
CA TRP A 364 -19.93 -15.45 44.41
C TRP A 364 -20.46 -15.08 45.79
N PHE A 365 -21.72 -14.66 45.86
CA PHE A 365 -22.46 -14.68 47.12
C PHE A 365 -22.99 -16.10 47.31
N ALA A 366 -22.46 -16.81 48.30
CA ALA A 366 -23.06 -18.05 48.77
C ALA A 366 -24.37 -17.72 49.48
N CYS A 367 -25.49 -18.13 48.90
CA CYS A 367 -26.77 -18.22 49.61
C CYS A 367 -26.61 -19.19 50.77
N ARG A 368 -26.94 -18.74 51.98
CA ARG A 368 -27.22 -19.62 53.11
C ARG A 368 -28.60 -20.23 52.89
N ASP A 369 -28.66 -21.55 52.75
CA ASP A 369 -29.90 -22.28 52.81
C ASP A 369 -30.48 -22.21 54.24
N ALA A 370 -31.75 -21.82 54.30
CA ALA A 370 -32.61 -21.91 55.46
C ALA A 370 -33.74 -22.89 55.12
N GLY A 371 -33.99 -23.83 56.03
CA GLY A 371 -35.07 -24.84 55.98
C GLY A 371 -34.50 -26.25 56.15
N GLU A 372 -35.00 -27.15 56.98
CA GLU A 372 -36.23 -27.19 57.78
C GLU A 372 -36.11 -28.34 58.80
N ALA A 373 -37.00 -28.35 59.79
CA ALA A 373 -37.06 -29.26 60.93
C ALA A 373 -37.57 -30.67 60.61
N GLN A 374 -37.22 -31.65 61.47
CA GLN A 374 -38.11 -32.60 62.18
C GLN A 374 -37.43 -33.97 62.44
N SER A 375 -37.09 -34.22 63.72
CA SER A 375 -37.48 -35.41 64.51
C SER A 375 -36.93 -35.28 65.93
#